data_AF-A0A1H3Q845-F1
#
_entry.id   AF-A0A1H3Q845-F1
#
_cell.length_a   1.000
_cell.length_b   1.000
_cell.length_c   1.000
_cell.angle_alpha   90.00
_cell.angle_beta   90.00
_cell.angle_gamma   90.00
#
_symmetry.space_group_name_H-M   'P 1'
#
loop_
_entity.id
_entity.type
_entity.pdbx_description
1 polymer ?
#
loop_
_entity_poly.entity_id
_entity_poly.type
_entity_poly.pdbx_seq_one_letter_code
_entity_poly.pdbx_strand_id
1 'polypeptide(L)' 'MELAELAGLHFTNLGKIERGQANPSLHTILRIAGALNLNPAVLLDGMSADMLPDRPHKITVADLIRAREAGDEPSPSA' A
#
# COMPACT_ATOMS: atom_id res chain seq x y z
N MET A 1 21.62 -10.93 9.94
CA MET A 1 21.68 -9.63 9.22
C MET A 1 21.79 -9.79 7.70
N GLU A 2 21.82 -11.02 7.18
CA GLU A 2 21.99 -11.33 5.75
C GLU A 2 20.93 -10.68 4.84
N LEU A 3 19.67 -10.58 5.29
CA LEU A 3 18.61 -9.93 4.51
C LEU A 3 18.90 -8.45 4.24
N ALA A 4 19.38 -7.71 5.24
CA ALA A 4 19.68 -6.29 5.07
C ALA A 4 20.81 -6.09 4.05
N GLU A 5 21.85 -6.92 4.14
CA GLU A 5 22.99 -6.89 3.21
C GLU A 5 22.57 -7.25 1.78
N LEU A 6 21.84 -8.35 1.58
CA LEU A 6 21.35 -8.77 0.27
C LEU A 6 20.36 -7.77 -0.33
N ALA A 7 19.51 -7.17 0.50
CA ALA A 7 18.65 -6.08 0.07
C ALA A 7 19.42 -4.76 -0.10
N GLY A 8 20.69 -4.67 0.29
CA GLY A 8 21.52 -3.46 0.33
C GLY A 8 20.97 -2.33 1.22
N LEU A 9 20.24 -2.69 2.27
CA LEU A 9 19.70 -1.79 3.27
C LEU A 9 20.62 -1.76 4.49
N HIS A 10 20.72 -0.62 5.15
CA HIS A 10 21.27 -0.59 6.51
C HIS A 10 20.34 -1.39 7.45
N PHE A 11 20.93 -2.23 8.31
CA PHE A 11 20.18 -3.07 9.27
C PHE A 11 19.23 -2.26 10.17
N THR A 12 19.60 -1.02 10.51
CA THR A 12 18.76 -0.10 11.29
C THR A 12 17.51 0.32 10.54
N ASN A 13 17.61 0.52 9.22
CA ASN A 13 16.48 0.86 8.36
C ASN A 13 15.53 -0.33 8.19
N LEU A 14 16.09 -1.52 7.93
CA LEU A 14 15.30 -2.76 7.86
C LEU A 14 14.54 -3.00 9.18
N GLY A 15 15.21 -2.87 10.33
CA GLY A 15 14.55 -3.04 11.62
C GLY A 15 13.46 -2.01 11.91
N LYS A 16 13.58 -0.77 11.41
CA LYS A 16 12.50 0.23 11.52
C LYS A 16 11.28 -0.19 10.68
N ILE A 17 11.51 -0.72 9.48
CA ILE A 17 10.43 -1.21 8.59
C ILE A 17 9.68 -2.37 9.27
N GLU A 18 10.40 -3.36 9.80
CA GLU A 18 9.79 -4.54 10.46
C GLU A 18 8.91 -4.17 11.67
N ARG A 19 9.25 -3.08 12.38
CA ARG A 19 8.46 -2.57 13.52
C ARG A 19 7.39 -1.56 13.12
N GLY A 20 7.18 -1.30 11.82
CA GLY A 20 6.23 -0.30 11.33
C GLY A 20 6.62 1.14 11.67
N GLN A 21 7.90 1.41 11.98
CA GLN A 21 8.41 2.73 12.35
C GLN A 21 8.92 3.53 11.13
N ALA A 22 8.94 2.91 9.95
CA ALA A 22 9.32 3.55 8.70
C ALA A 22 8.44 3.05 7.57
N ASN A 23 8.03 3.96 6.67
CA ASN A 23 7.31 3.61 5.46
C ASN A 23 8.34 3.29 4.34
N PRO A 24 8.46 2.03 3.89
CA PRO A 24 9.38 1.70 2.81
C PRO A 24 8.88 2.30 1.49
N SER A 25 9.81 2.83 0.68
CA SER A 25 9.48 3.15 -0.71
C SER A 25 9.23 1.88 -1.51
N LEU A 26 8.55 1.99 -2.67
CA LEU A 26 8.37 0.86 -3.58
C LEU A 26 9.71 0.19 -3.94
N HIS A 27 10.75 1.00 -4.19
CA HIS A 27 12.09 0.49 -4.48
C HIS A 27 12.65 -0.35 -3.32
N THR A 28 12.44 0.06 -2.07
CA THR A 28 12.83 -0.72 -0.89
C THR A 28 12.07 -2.04 -0.81
N ILE A 29 10.76 -2.04 -1.10
CA ILE A 29 9.94 -3.26 -1.14
C ILE A 29 10.49 -4.24 -2.19
N LEU A 30 10.82 -3.76 -3.39
CA LEU A 30 11.40 -4.59 -4.45
C LEU A 30 12.75 -5.19 -4.05
N ARG A 31 13.60 -4.44 -3.35
CA ARG A 31 14.89 -4.93 -2.87
C ARG A 31 14.75 -6.04 -1.82
N ILE A 32 13.83 -5.85 -0.88
CA ILE A 32 13.52 -6.86 0.14
C ILE A 32 12.96 -8.12 -0.53
N ALA A 33 12.01 -7.97 -1.45
CA ALA A 33 11.43 -9.10 -2.20
C ALA A 33 12.50 -9.86 -3.00
N GLY A 34 13.38 -9.15 -3.69
CA GLY A 34 14.49 -9.75 -4.44
C GLY A 34 15.46 -10.52 -3.55
N ALA A 35 15.83 -9.95 -2.40
CA ALA A 35 16.68 -10.62 -1.41
C ALA A 35 16.03 -11.87 -0.81
N LEU A 36 14.69 -11.90 -0.72
CA LEU A 36 13.92 -13.06 -0.26
C LEU A 36 13.57 -14.04 -1.39
N ASN A 37 13.91 -13.73 -2.65
CA ASN A 37 13.49 -14.47 -3.84
C ASN A 37 11.96 -14.65 -3.93
N LEU A 38 11.22 -13.56 -3.66
CA LEU A 38 9.76 -13.54 -3.70
C LEU A 38 9.24 -12.57 -4.77
N ASN A 39 8.04 -12.86 -5.26
CA ASN A 39 7.26 -11.84 -5.96
C ASN A 39 6.87 -10.73 -4.95
N PRO A 40 7.10 -9.44 -5.25
CA PRO A 40 6.75 -8.33 -4.37
C PRO A 40 5.29 -8.30 -3.93
N ALA A 41 4.37 -8.83 -4.73
CA ALA A 41 2.96 -8.92 -4.40
C ALA A 41 2.70 -9.73 -3.11
N VAL A 42 3.54 -10.71 -2.81
CA VAL A 42 3.43 -11.51 -1.57
C VAL A 42 3.65 -10.65 -0.32
N LEU A 43 4.52 -9.64 -0.39
CA LEU A 43 4.76 -8.73 0.74
C LEU A 43 3.59 -7.76 0.97
N LEU A 44 2.71 -7.61 -0.02
CA LEU A 44 1.56 -6.72 -0.02
C LEU A 44 0.23 -7.47 0.09
N ASP A 45 0.27 -8.80 0.17
CA ASP A 45 -0.93 -9.62 0.21
C ASP A 45 -1.76 -9.32 1.46
N GLY A 46 -3.08 -9.24 1.28
CA GLY A 46 -4.02 -8.86 2.33
C GLY A 46 -4.02 -7.39 2.75
N MET A 47 -3.17 -6.52 2.17
CA MET A 47 -3.20 -5.08 2.46
C MET A 47 -4.45 -4.42 1.87
N SER A 48 -5.05 -3.49 2.62
CA SER A 48 -6.22 -2.73 2.17
C SER A 48 -6.14 -1.27 2.64
N ALA A 49 -6.95 -0.41 2.01
CA ALA A 49 -7.03 1.01 2.37
C ALA A 49 -7.53 1.24 3.82
N ASP A 50 -8.21 0.25 4.42
CA ASP A 50 -8.71 0.34 5.79
C ASP A 50 -7.60 0.24 6.84
N MET A 51 -6.40 -0.15 6.44
CA MET A 51 -5.22 -0.19 7.31
C MET A 51 -4.53 1.17 7.45
N LEU A 52 -4.93 2.17 6.66
CA LEU A 52 -4.38 3.52 6.76
C LEU A 52 -4.94 4.22 8.01
N PRO A 53 -4.08 4.89 8.82
CA PRO A 53 -4.53 5.56 10.03
C PRO A 53 -5.52 6.70 9.73
N ASP A 54 -5.32 7.39 8.61
CA ASP A 54 -6.19 8.46 8.12
C ASP A 54 -6.65 8.14 6.70
N ARG A 55 -7.90 7.68 6.56
CA ARG A 55 -8.54 7.46 5.25
C ARG A 55 -9.49 8.62 4.94
N PRO A 56 -9.07 9.63 4.17
CA PRO A 56 -9.89 10.84 3.93
C PRO A 56 -11.16 10.55 3.12
N HIS A 57 -11.16 9.49 2.30
CA HIS A 57 -12.30 9.14 1.45
C HIS A 57 -12.60 7.64 1.51
N LYS A 58 -13.85 7.31 1.87
CA LYS A 58 -14.36 5.93 1.89
C LYS A 58 -14.90 5.48 0.53
N ILE A 59 -15.30 6.43 -0.31
CA ILE A 59 -15.83 6.20 -1.64
C ILE A 59 -14.66 6.15 -2.63
N THR A 60 -14.61 5.12 -3.47
CA THR A 60 -13.61 5.01 -4.54
C THR A 60 -14.09 5.67 -5.82
N VAL A 61 -13.18 5.98 -6.73
CA VAL A 61 -13.55 6.45 -8.08
C VAL A 61 -14.41 5.41 -8.81
N ALA A 62 -14.16 4.12 -8.58
CA ALA A 62 -15.00 3.06 -9.16
C ALA A 62 -16.44 3.13 -8.66
N ASP A 63 -16.67 3.47 -7.39
CA ASP A 63 -18.01 3.65 -6.84
C ASP A 63 -18.71 4.86 -7.47
N LEU A 64 -17.97 5.96 -7.70
CA LEU A 64 -18.50 7.14 -8.39
C LEU A 64 -18.88 6.84 -9.84
N ILE A 65 -18.05 6.07 -10.57
CA ILE A 65 -18.34 5.65 -11.94
C ILE A 65 -19.63 4.83 -11.98
N ARG A 66 -19.75 3.82 -11.11
CA ARG A 66 -20.95 2.97 -11.01
C ARG A 66 -22.20 3.78 -10.69
N ALA A 67 -22.12 4.74 -9.77
CA ALA A 67 -23.25 5.59 -9.40
C ALA A 67 -23.72 6.47 -10.58
N ARG A 68 -22.77 7.01 -11.37
CA ARG A 68 -23.09 7.80 -12.56
C ARG A 68 -23.70 6.96 -13.68
N GLU A 69 -23.21 5.74 -13.88
CA GLU A 69 -23.75 4.79 -14.86
C GLU A 69 -25.15 4.27 -14.47
N ALA A 70 -25.46 4.22 -13.17
CA ALA A 70 -26.76 3.80 -12.65
C ALA A 70 -27.88 4.85 -12.77
N GLY A 71 -27.59 6.08 -13.22
CA GLY A 71 -28.61 7.09 -13.53
C GLY A 71 -29.14 7.90 -12.34
N ASP A 72 -28.44 7.92 -11.21
CA ASP A 72 -28.80 8.78 -10.07
C ASP A 72 -28.22 10.18 -10.31
N GLU A 73 -28.88 10.98 -11.15
CA GLU A 73 -28.67 12.42 -11.13
C GLU A 73 -29.21 12.96 -9.79
N PRO A 74 -28.41 13.63 -8.96
CA PRO A 74 -28.96 14.37 -7.84
C PRO A 74 -29.85 15.46 -8.44
N SER A 75 -31.16 15.29 -8.27
CA SER A 75 -32.15 16.30 -8.65
C SER A 75 -31.69 17.65 -8.08
N PRO A 76 -31.54 18.71 -8.89
CA PRO A 76 -31.26 20.03 -8.35
C PRO A 76 -32.51 20.45 -7.55
N SER A 77 -32.37 20.52 -6.23
CA SER A 77 -33.39 21.09 -5.35
C SER A 77 -33.66 22.53 -5.78
N ALA A 78 -34.95 22.81 -5.97
CA ALA A 78 -35.56 24.14 -6.05
C ALA A 78 -35.24 24.99 -4.81
#